data_AF-A0A804IME3-F1
#
_entry.id   AF-A0A804IME3-F1
#
_cell.length_a   1.000
_cell.length_b   1.000
_cell.length_c   1.000
_cell.angle_alpha   90.00
_cell.angle_beta   90.00
_cell.angle_gamma   90.00
#
_symmetry.space_group_name_H-M   'P 1'
#
loop_
_entity.id
_entity.type
_entity.pdbx_description
1 polymer ?
#
loop_
_entity_poly.entity_id
_entity_poly.type
_entity_poly.pdbx_seq_one_letter_code
_entity_poly.pdbx_strand_id
1 'polypeptide(L)'
;MSTEAVESQQVVVESDYDSPTWRQLSDFSVTVTGNNFPSHASYADLRLSSVRDMGSVARADRKVVQGEFGYVLEDVPHFADYLPDVPTYPNPLQDNPAYSVVKKYFVNEDDTVPQKIVVQKNSPRGIHFRRAGPRQRVYFEPEDVYACIVTCGGLCPGLNTVIREIVCGLSYMYGVKKIVGIQGGYRGFYSRNTIPLTPKSVNDIHKRGGTILGTSRGGHDAIKIVDNIQDRGINQVYIIGGDGTQKGASVIFEEIQRRGLEVAVAGIPKTIDNDIAVIDKSFGFDTAVEEAQRAINAAHVESESVENGIGVVKLMGRFSGFIAMYATLASRDVDCCLIPESPFYLEGRGGLFEYIEKRLKDNGHMVIVVAEGAGQELIADSVRSMGHEDASGNKLLLDVGLWLSQKIKNYFTSRQRMTINLKYIDPTYMIRAIPSNASDNVYCTLLAQNAVHGAMAGYTGFTIGVVNGRHTYIPFYRVTEKRNKVIITDRMWARLLSSTNQPSFLSAEYIEEIKTPREPPK
;
A
#
# COMPACT_ATOMS: atom_id res chain seq x y z
N MET A 1 -28.97 52.32 -11.25
CA MET A 1 -27.54 52.11 -11.51
C MET A 1 -27.05 51.06 -10.52
N SER A 2 -27.43 49.79 -10.72
CA SER A 2 -26.79 48.77 -11.57
C SER A 2 -25.56 48.17 -10.91
N THR A 3 -25.82 47.02 -10.28
CA THR A 3 -24.92 45.96 -9.84
C THR A 3 -24.14 45.37 -11.00
N GLU A 4 -22.84 45.14 -10.83
CA GLU A 4 -22.07 44.19 -11.66
C GLU A 4 -21.37 43.18 -10.76
N ALA A 5 -21.76 41.92 -10.96
CA ALA A 5 -21.12 40.73 -10.44
C ALA A 5 -20.02 40.31 -11.43
N VAL A 6 -18.86 39.93 -10.92
CA VAL A 6 -17.77 39.36 -11.72
C VAL A 6 -17.92 37.84 -11.68
N GLU A 7 -18.38 37.26 -12.78
CA GLU A 7 -18.37 35.82 -13.05
C GLU A 7 -16.97 35.38 -13.50
N SER A 8 -16.41 34.37 -12.84
CA SER A 8 -15.19 33.69 -13.24
C SER A 8 -15.51 32.60 -14.27
N GLN A 9 -15.13 32.82 -15.53
CA GLN A 9 -15.18 31.80 -16.58
C GLN A 9 -14.12 30.72 -16.33
N GLN A 10 -14.56 29.49 -16.05
CA GLN A 10 -13.74 28.30 -16.22
C GLN A 10 -13.68 27.95 -17.71
N VAL A 11 -12.46 27.93 -18.25
CA VAL A 11 -12.17 27.41 -19.59
C VAL A 11 -12.30 25.89 -19.55
N VAL A 12 -13.36 25.37 -20.16
CA VAL A 12 -13.51 23.94 -20.47
C VAL A 12 -12.78 23.70 -21.79
N VAL A 13 -11.74 22.87 -21.75
CA VAL A 13 -11.10 22.35 -22.96
C VAL A 13 -11.93 21.15 -23.42
N GLU A 14 -12.83 21.36 -24.37
CA GLU A 14 -13.40 20.30 -25.20
C GLU A 14 -12.32 19.79 -26.15
N SER A 15 -12.05 18.49 -26.14
CA SER A 15 -11.30 17.83 -27.20
C SER A 15 -12.27 16.97 -28.00
N ASP A 16 -12.52 17.42 -29.23
CA ASP A 16 -13.33 16.73 -30.22
C ASP A 16 -12.83 15.32 -30.51
N TYR A 17 -13.79 14.40 -30.57
CA TYR A 17 -13.64 13.02 -31.01
C TYR A 17 -13.69 12.99 -32.53
N ASP A 18 -12.63 12.48 -33.16
CA ASP A 18 -12.70 11.95 -34.52
C ASP A 18 -12.05 10.56 -34.58
N SER A 19 -12.89 9.59 -34.92
CA SER A 19 -12.54 8.19 -35.20
C SER A 19 -12.11 8.00 -36.65
N PRO A 20 -11.13 7.13 -36.95
CA PRO A 20 -11.06 6.50 -38.26
C PRO A 20 -11.47 5.03 -38.18
N THR A 21 -12.48 4.72 -38.99
CA THR A 21 -12.95 3.41 -39.41
C THR A 21 -11.87 2.68 -40.21
N TRP A 22 -11.61 1.40 -39.89
CA TRP A 22 -10.93 0.49 -40.80
C TRP A 22 -11.65 -0.86 -40.93
N ARG A 23 -11.74 -1.25 -42.19
CA ARG A 23 -12.58 -2.25 -42.86
C ARG A 23 -12.35 -3.71 -42.44
N GLN A 24 -13.45 -4.46 -42.59
CA GLN A 24 -13.54 -5.90 -42.88
C GLN A 24 -12.37 -6.48 -43.66
N LEU A 25 -11.85 -7.62 -43.18
CA LEU A 25 -11.33 -8.69 -44.04
C LEU A 25 -11.92 -10.03 -43.56
N SER A 26 -12.41 -10.76 -44.55
CA SER A 26 -13.17 -12.00 -44.54
C SER A 26 -12.28 -13.25 -44.44
N ASP A 27 -12.91 -14.32 -43.94
CA ASP A 27 -12.72 -15.73 -44.27
C ASP A 27 -11.29 -16.30 -44.36
N PHE A 28 -10.91 -17.09 -43.35
CA PHE A 28 -10.19 -18.35 -43.58
C PHE A 28 -10.60 -19.40 -42.54
N SER A 29 -11.38 -20.37 -43.00
CA SER A 29 -11.65 -21.63 -42.32
C SER A 29 -10.56 -22.64 -42.68
N VAL A 30 -9.89 -23.23 -41.68
CA VAL A 30 -9.17 -24.49 -41.86
C VAL A 30 -9.44 -25.38 -40.65
N THR A 31 -10.16 -26.46 -40.90
CA THR A 31 -10.32 -27.62 -40.01
C THR A 31 -9.21 -28.61 -40.34
N VAL A 32 -8.40 -29.00 -39.37
CA VAL A 32 -7.59 -30.23 -39.46
C VAL A 32 -7.74 -31.03 -38.17
N THR A 33 -8.23 -32.24 -38.35
CA THR A 33 -8.43 -33.29 -37.36
C THR A 33 -7.14 -34.06 -37.08
N GLY A 34 -6.85 -34.26 -35.80
CA GLY A 34 -6.30 -35.48 -35.18
C GLY A 34 -4.99 -36.11 -35.69
N ASN A 35 -4.02 -36.27 -34.77
CA ASN A 35 -3.45 -37.58 -34.47
C ASN A 35 -2.65 -37.60 -33.14
N ASN A 36 -2.91 -38.66 -32.36
CA ASN A 36 -2.20 -39.08 -31.16
C ASN A 36 -0.79 -39.61 -31.46
N PHE A 37 0.15 -39.48 -30.51
CA PHE A 37 1.00 -40.55 -29.92
C PHE A 37 2.05 -39.94 -28.95
N PRO A 38 2.68 -40.71 -28.02
CA PRO A 38 2.81 -40.33 -26.61
C PRO A 38 4.26 -40.19 -26.10
N SER A 39 4.36 -39.92 -24.79
CA SER A 39 5.50 -40.13 -23.88
C SER A 39 6.50 -39.00 -23.69
N HIS A 40 6.53 -38.44 -22.47
CA HIS A 40 7.64 -38.59 -21.54
C HIS A 40 7.22 -38.14 -20.14
N ALA A 41 7.14 -39.09 -19.21
CA ALA A 41 6.99 -38.84 -17.78
C ALA A 41 8.32 -38.33 -17.21
N SER A 42 8.30 -37.20 -16.49
CA SER A 42 9.43 -36.75 -15.68
C SER A 42 8.97 -36.40 -14.26
N TYR A 43 9.31 -37.28 -13.31
CA TYR A 43 9.78 -36.95 -11.96
C TYR A 43 9.04 -35.83 -11.18
N ALA A 44 7.72 -35.92 -11.02
CA ALA A 44 6.95 -35.05 -10.11
C ALA A 44 6.19 -35.76 -8.98
N ASP A 45 6.13 -37.09 -8.96
CA ASP A 45 5.16 -37.83 -8.12
C ASP A 45 5.67 -38.42 -6.79
N LEU A 46 6.77 -37.89 -6.23
CA LEU A 46 7.27 -38.35 -4.92
C LEU A 46 7.66 -37.19 -4.01
N ARG A 47 6.67 -36.39 -3.57
CA ARG A 47 6.77 -35.54 -2.36
C ARG A 47 5.44 -34.97 -1.86
N LEU A 48 4.33 -35.69 -2.05
CA LEU A 48 3.00 -35.35 -1.52
C LEU A 48 2.53 -36.44 -0.55
N SER A 49 3.22 -36.59 0.59
CA SER A 49 2.74 -37.46 1.67
C SER A 49 3.39 -37.13 3.02
N SER A 50 3.17 -35.93 3.58
CA SER A 50 3.32 -35.72 5.04
C SER A 50 2.80 -34.37 5.59
N VAL A 51 1.89 -33.66 4.92
CA VAL A 51 1.16 -32.56 5.59
C VAL A 51 -0.15 -33.14 6.09
N ARG A 52 -0.14 -33.61 7.34
CA ARG A 52 -1.37 -33.89 8.08
C ARG A 52 -2.15 -32.57 8.16
N ASP A 53 -3.35 -32.62 7.61
CA ASP A 53 -4.46 -31.69 7.77
C ASP A 53 -4.51 -31.17 9.22
N MET A 54 -4.02 -29.95 9.44
CA MET A 54 -4.45 -29.14 10.58
C MET A 54 -5.69 -28.41 10.12
N GLY A 55 -6.82 -28.83 10.71
CA GLY A 55 -8.17 -28.52 10.28
C GLY A 55 -8.45 -27.05 10.01
N SER A 56 -9.40 -26.87 9.10
CA SER A 56 -10.09 -25.62 8.78
C SER A 56 -10.32 -24.74 10.02
N VAL A 57 -9.51 -23.71 10.17
CA VAL A 57 -9.84 -22.56 11.02
C VAL A 57 -11.07 -21.91 10.40
N ALA A 58 -12.18 -21.91 11.13
CA ALA A 58 -13.44 -21.33 10.68
C ALA A 58 -13.20 -19.89 10.20
N ARG A 59 -13.51 -19.61 8.93
CA ARG A 59 -13.56 -18.22 8.43
C ARG A 59 -14.57 -17.49 9.31
N ALA A 60 -14.15 -16.47 10.06
CA ALA A 60 -15.08 -15.55 10.69
C ALA A 60 -16.10 -15.10 9.63
N ASP A 61 -17.39 -15.21 9.95
CA ASP A 61 -18.47 -14.98 9.00
C ASP A 61 -18.34 -13.58 8.40
N ARG A 62 -18.18 -13.53 7.08
CA ARG A 62 -18.04 -12.26 6.35
C ARG A 62 -19.37 -11.53 6.40
N LYS A 63 -19.39 -10.32 6.95
CA LYS A 63 -20.57 -9.45 6.96
C LYS A 63 -20.76 -8.84 5.57
N VAL A 64 -21.59 -9.48 4.74
CA VAL A 64 -21.90 -9.03 3.39
C VAL A 64 -23.39 -8.77 3.27
N VAL A 65 -23.77 -7.55 2.89
CA VAL A 65 -25.16 -7.15 2.66
C VAL A 65 -25.38 -6.93 1.18
N GLN A 66 -26.32 -7.67 0.59
CA GLN A 66 -26.71 -7.51 -0.81
C GLN A 66 -27.88 -6.53 -0.92
N GLY A 67 -27.93 -5.80 -2.02
CA GLY A 67 -29.02 -4.87 -2.34
C GLY A 67 -29.34 -4.86 -3.83
N GLU A 68 -30.26 -3.97 -4.21
CA GLU A 68 -30.72 -3.85 -5.59
C GLU A 68 -29.59 -3.48 -6.57
N PHE A 69 -29.78 -3.82 -7.86
CA PHE A 69 -28.83 -3.49 -8.93
C PHE A 69 -27.40 -4.02 -8.71
N GLY A 70 -27.27 -5.17 -8.04
CA GLY A 70 -25.98 -5.80 -7.76
C GLY A 70 -25.12 -4.98 -6.78
N TYR A 71 -25.77 -4.23 -5.89
CA TYR A 71 -25.13 -3.59 -4.75
C TYR A 71 -24.65 -4.66 -3.75
N VAL A 72 -23.39 -4.56 -3.33
CA VAL A 72 -22.79 -5.45 -2.34
C VAL A 72 -22.02 -4.60 -1.34
N LEU A 73 -22.55 -4.45 -0.13
CA LEU A 73 -21.81 -3.86 0.98
C LEU A 73 -20.99 -4.94 1.66
N GLU A 74 -19.67 -4.86 1.52
CA GLU A 74 -18.75 -5.65 2.33
C GLU A 74 -18.47 -4.87 3.60
N ASP A 75 -19.27 -5.18 4.61
CA ASP A 75 -19.32 -4.43 5.85
C ASP A 75 -18.29 -4.91 6.86
N VAL A 76 -18.05 -4.06 7.86
CA VAL A 76 -17.18 -4.37 8.99
C VAL A 76 -17.98 -4.87 10.18
N PRO A 77 -17.42 -5.79 10.99
CA PRO A 77 -18.04 -6.24 12.22
C PRO A 77 -18.30 -5.10 13.20
N HIS A 78 -19.35 -5.27 13.98
CA HIS A 78 -19.79 -4.35 15.01
C HIS A 78 -20.19 -5.14 16.25
N PHE A 79 -20.02 -4.59 17.46
CA PHE A 79 -20.34 -5.30 18.72
C PHE A 79 -21.76 -5.87 18.77
N ALA A 80 -22.74 -5.08 18.33
CA ALA A 80 -24.14 -5.52 18.23
C ALA A 80 -24.37 -6.73 17.31
N ASP A 81 -23.40 -7.14 16.48
CA ASP A 81 -23.52 -8.32 15.64
C ASP A 81 -23.35 -9.64 16.43
N TYR A 82 -22.63 -9.62 17.56
CA TYR A 82 -22.26 -10.85 18.29
C TYR A 82 -22.25 -10.74 19.82
N LEU A 83 -22.47 -9.56 20.39
CA LEU A 83 -22.66 -9.35 21.82
C LEU A 83 -24.13 -9.02 22.12
N PRO A 84 -24.79 -9.71 23.06
CA PRO A 84 -26.16 -9.41 23.43
C PRO A 84 -26.26 -8.12 24.26
N ASP A 85 -27.33 -7.36 24.06
CA ASP A 85 -27.73 -6.22 24.92
C ASP A 85 -26.65 -5.13 25.14
N VAL A 86 -25.83 -4.85 24.13
CA VAL A 86 -24.76 -3.83 24.24
C VAL A 86 -25.36 -2.43 24.39
N PRO A 87 -25.08 -1.71 25.51
CA PRO A 87 -25.60 -0.37 25.71
C PRO A 87 -25.01 0.62 24.71
N THR A 88 -25.74 1.70 24.47
CA THR A 88 -25.28 2.81 23.63
C THR A 88 -25.41 4.12 24.38
N TYR A 89 -24.51 5.05 24.07
CA TYR A 89 -24.40 6.34 24.75
C TYR A 89 -24.43 7.49 23.73
N PRO A 90 -24.91 8.69 24.10
CA PRO A 90 -24.72 9.87 23.27
C PRO A 90 -23.23 10.11 22.99
N ASN A 91 -22.88 10.44 21.75
CA ASN A 91 -21.48 10.72 21.43
C ASN A 91 -21.02 12.03 22.10
N PRO A 92 -19.91 12.05 22.88
CA PRO A 92 -19.38 13.26 23.51
C PRO A 92 -19.07 14.42 22.54
N LEU A 93 -18.91 14.11 21.25
CA LEU A 93 -18.74 15.11 20.20
C LEU A 93 -19.94 16.07 20.06
N GLN A 94 -21.12 15.69 20.55
CA GLN A 94 -22.31 16.55 20.56
C GLN A 94 -22.09 17.84 21.34
N ASP A 95 -21.32 17.75 22.43
CA ASP A 95 -21.02 18.87 23.31
C ASP A 95 -19.63 19.46 23.05
N ASN A 96 -18.85 18.87 22.13
CA ASN A 96 -17.50 19.33 21.82
C ASN A 96 -17.53 20.66 21.05
N PRO A 97 -16.86 21.73 21.51
CA PRO A 97 -16.91 23.05 20.87
C PRO A 97 -16.49 23.08 19.40
N ALA A 98 -15.59 22.18 18.98
CA ALA A 98 -15.13 22.11 17.59
C ALA A 98 -16.15 21.46 16.65
N TYR A 99 -17.05 20.62 17.19
CA TYR A 99 -18.01 19.84 16.41
C TYR A 99 -19.44 20.38 16.53
N SER A 100 -19.83 20.91 17.69
CA SER A 100 -21.18 21.38 17.98
C SER A 100 -21.63 22.56 17.11
N VAL A 101 -20.69 23.35 16.59
CA VAL A 101 -20.96 24.49 15.69
C VAL A 101 -21.18 24.08 14.22
N VAL A 102 -20.88 22.84 13.85
CA VAL A 102 -20.95 22.35 12.46
C VAL A 102 -22.29 21.64 12.22
N LYS A 103 -23.06 22.03 11.20
CA LYS A 103 -24.42 21.50 10.98
C LYS A 103 -24.50 20.02 10.55
N LYS A 104 -23.44 19.44 10.00
CA LYS A 104 -23.41 18.06 9.46
C LYS A 104 -22.07 17.38 9.69
N TYR A 105 -21.77 17.03 10.94
CA TYR A 105 -20.51 16.34 11.28
C TYR A 105 -20.66 14.83 11.47
N PHE A 106 -21.83 14.34 11.92
CA PHE A 106 -22.07 12.90 12.00
C PHE A 106 -22.32 12.28 10.63
N VAL A 107 -21.80 11.07 10.46
CA VAL A 107 -21.98 10.24 9.28
C VAL A 107 -23.18 9.33 9.50
N ASN A 108 -24.07 9.24 8.51
CA ASN A 108 -25.22 8.34 8.57
C ASN A 108 -24.72 6.88 8.55
N GLU A 109 -25.37 5.99 9.30
CA GLU A 109 -25.02 4.58 9.30
C GLU A 109 -25.12 3.98 7.89
N ASP A 110 -26.14 4.33 7.10
CA ASP A 110 -26.34 3.82 5.74
C ASP A 110 -25.41 4.44 4.68
N ASP A 111 -24.57 5.41 5.04
CA ASP A 111 -23.62 6.00 4.10
C ASP A 111 -22.58 4.96 3.67
N THR A 112 -22.57 4.65 2.36
CA THR A 112 -21.56 3.77 1.77
C THR A 112 -20.81 4.43 0.62
N VAL A 113 -19.60 3.97 0.39
CA VAL A 113 -18.67 4.47 -0.63
C VAL A 113 -18.44 3.35 -1.65
N PRO A 114 -18.73 3.58 -2.94
CA PRO A 114 -18.51 2.58 -3.98
C PRO A 114 -17.01 2.36 -4.19
N GLN A 115 -16.60 1.11 -4.38
CA GLN A 115 -15.25 0.75 -4.82
C GLN A 115 -15.00 1.20 -6.27
N LYS A 116 -16.01 1.08 -7.13
CA LYS A 116 -15.94 1.44 -8.54
C LYS A 116 -16.90 2.58 -8.84
N ILE A 117 -16.36 3.76 -9.15
CA ILE A 117 -17.16 4.96 -9.50
C ILE A 117 -17.42 5.10 -11.00
N VAL A 118 -16.61 4.45 -11.84
CA VAL A 118 -16.82 4.44 -13.30
C VAL A 118 -17.61 3.18 -13.67
N VAL A 119 -18.90 3.35 -13.94
CA VAL A 119 -19.82 2.25 -14.26
C VAL A 119 -20.61 2.56 -15.54
N GLN A 120 -21.09 1.52 -16.21
CA GLN A 120 -22.02 1.67 -17.33
C GLN A 120 -23.46 1.72 -16.80
N LYS A 121 -24.38 2.31 -17.57
CA LYS A 121 -25.78 2.52 -17.18
C LYS A 121 -26.45 1.27 -16.58
N ASN A 122 -26.19 0.11 -17.16
CA ASN A 122 -26.84 -1.16 -16.81
C ASN A 122 -25.90 -2.15 -16.10
N SER A 123 -24.66 -1.75 -15.77
CA SER A 123 -23.74 -2.64 -15.06
C SER A 123 -24.05 -2.68 -13.57
N PRO A 124 -23.81 -3.81 -12.88
CA PRO A 124 -23.93 -3.90 -11.43
C PRO A 124 -23.19 -2.77 -10.71
N ARG A 125 -23.77 -2.26 -9.62
CA ARG A 125 -23.14 -1.24 -8.76
C ARG A 125 -21.87 -1.77 -8.09
N GLY A 126 -21.84 -3.07 -7.79
CA GLY A 126 -20.67 -3.76 -7.28
C GLY A 126 -20.45 -3.50 -5.80
N ILE A 127 -19.17 -3.55 -5.40
CA ILE A 127 -18.76 -3.52 -4.00
C ILE A 127 -18.78 -2.09 -3.46
N HIS A 128 -19.30 -1.95 -2.25
CA HIS A 128 -19.34 -0.74 -1.44
C HIS A 128 -18.70 -1.03 -0.08
N PHE A 129 -18.15 0.02 0.52
CA PHE A 129 -17.60 0.01 1.89
C PHE A 129 -18.33 1.04 2.75
N ARG A 130 -18.43 0.76 4.04
CA ARG A 130 -19.08 1.69 4.99
C ARG A 130 -18.26 2.97 5.12
N ARG A 131 -18.91 4.13 5.07
CA ARG A 131 -18.25 5.42 5.23
C ARG A 131 -17.75 5.60 6.66
N ALA A 132 -16.49 5.98 6.81
CA ALA A 132 -15.89 6.26 8.11
C ALA A 132 -16.30 7.65 8.62
N GLY A 133 -16.39 7.79 9.94
CA GLY A 133 -16.63 9.07 10.61
C GLY A 133 -17.35 8.91 11.95
N PRO A 134 -17.56 10.02 12.67
CA PRO A 134 -18.25 9.96 13.96
C PRO A 134 -19.72 9.55 13.76
N ARG A 135 -20.25 8.78 14.72
CA ARG A 135 -21.65 8.37 14.80
C ARG A 135 -22.36 9.14 15.91
N GLN A 136 -23.68 9.31 15.80
CA GLN A 136 -24.49 10.00 16.82
C GLN A 136 -24.41 9.32 18.19
N ARG A 137 -24.27 7.99 18.19
CA ARG A 137 -24.14 7.17 19.39
C ARG A 137 -22.81 6.43 19.39
N VAL A 138 -22.29 6.18 20.58
CA VAL A 138 -21.07 5.40 20.84
C VAL A 138 -21.39 4.21 21.73
N TYR A 139 -20.50 3.23 21.74
CA TYR A 139 -20.62 1.99 22.52
C TYR A 139 -19.66 1.94 23.70
N PHE A 140 -18.75 2.91 23.79
CA PHE A 140 -17.87 3.07 24.94
C PHE A 140 -18.14 4.39 25.64
N GLU A 141 -18.29 4.34 26.97
CA GLU A 141 -18.16 5.52 27.80
C GLU A 141 -16.67 5.89 27.94
N PRO A 142 -16.30 7.17 27.81
CA PRO A 142 -14.90 7.58 27.84
C PRO A 142 -14.10 7.17 29.09
N GLU A 143 -14.79 7.04 30.23
CA GLU A 143 -14.17 6.71 31.52
C GLU A 143 -13.76 5.23 31.61
N ASP A 144 -14.46 4.36 30.87
CA ASP A 144 -14.24 2.92 30.83
C ASP A 144 -13.25 2.51 29.75
N VAL A 145 -12.91 3.41 28.81
CA VAL A 145 -11.94 3.11 27.76
C VAL A 145 -10.53 2.97 28.36
N TYR A 146 -9.93 1.82 28.10
CA TYR A 146 -8.49 1.61 28.19
C TYR A 146 -7.94 1.22 26.81
N ALA A 147 -7.34 2.21 26.15
CA ALA A 147 -6.82 2.08 24.80
C ALA A 147 -5.33 1.74 24.78
N CYS A 148 -4.92 0.88 23.85
CA CYS A 148 -3.52 0.63 23.53
C CYS A 148 -3.20 0.89 22.05
N ILE A 149 -1.99 1.39 21.79
CA ILE A 149 -1.47 1.66 20.44
C ILE A 149 -0.20 0.84 20.24
N VAL A 150 -0.06 0.19 19.09
CA VAL A 150 1.14 -0.59 18.73
C VAL A 150 1.58 -0.30 17.29
N THR A 151 2.90 -0.16 17.08
CA THR A 151 3.49 0.00 15.74
C THR A 151 4.36 -1.20 15.36
N CYS A 152 4.10 -1.81 14.21
CA CYS A 152 4.78 -3.02 13.75
C CYS A 152 5.39 -2.86 12.35
N GLY A 153 6.40 -3.69 12.05
CA GLY A 153 7.05 -3.77 10.76
C GLY A 153 8.13 -2.70 10.54
N GLY A 154 8.43 -2.39 9.28
CA GLY A 154 9.44 -1.38 8.95
C GLY A 154 8.90 0.06 9.07
N LEU A 155 9.81 1.01 9.29
CA LEU A 155 9.49 2.44 9.41
C LEU A 155 8.84 3.00 8.14
N CYS A 156 8.06 4.06 8.33
CA CYS A 156 7.37 4.84 7.31
C CYS A 156 7.17 6.25 7.86
N PRO A 157 7.32 7.32 7.04
CA PRO A 157 6.92 8.66 7.44
C PRO A 157 5.45 8.67 7.89
N GLY A 158 5.12 9.48 8.89
CA GLY A 158 3.76 9.61 9.44
C GLY A 158 3.41 8.72 10.62
N LEU A 159 4.24 7.72 10.98
CA LEU A 159 4.00 6.84 12.13
C LEU A 159 3.73 7.60 13.44
N ASN A 160 4.57 8.58 13.77
CA ASN A 160 4.39 9.41 14.95
C ASN A 160 3.17 10.33 14.86
N THR A 161 2.82 10.80 13.65
CA THR A 161 1.61 11.59 13.42
C THR A 161 0.37 10.75 13.72
N VAL A 162 0.28 9.51 13.22
CA VAL A 162 -0.84 8.60 13.54
C VAL A 162 -0.94 8.37 15.05
N ILE A 163 0.16 8.07 15.75
CA ILE A 163 0.15 7.88 17.21
C ILE A 163 -0.39 9.14 17.91
N ARG A 164 0.15 10.32 17.56
CA ARG A 164 -0.27 11.59 18.15
C ARG A 164 -1.76 11.81 17.96
N GLU A 165 -2.26 11.62 16.76
CA GLU A 165 -3.65 11.93 16.41
C GLU A 165 -4.64 10.93 17.02
N ILE A 166 -4.26 9.66 17.23
CA ILE A 166 -5.06 8.71 18.01
C ILE A 166 -5.14 9.17 19.47
N VAL A 167 -4.00 9.51 20.09
CA VAL A 167 -3.94 9.97 21.50
C VAL A 167 -4.73 11.26 21.70
N CYS A 168 -4.50 12.26 20.84
CA CYS A 168 -5.23 13.52 20.87
C CYS A 168 -6.72 13.32 20.58
N GLY A 169 -7.08 12.43 19.65
CA GLY A 169 -8.46 12.15 19.34
C GLY A 169 -9.21 11.49 20.49
N LEU A 170 -8.64 10.44 21.08
CA LEU A 170 -9.19 9.80 22.27
C LEU A 170 -9.33 10.79 23.44
N SER A 171 -8.29 11.59 23.70
CA SER A 171 -8.27 12.49 24.85
C SER A 171 -9.12 13.75 24.66
N TYR A 172 -8.95 14.50 23.58
CA TYR A 172 -9.62 15.79 23.38
C TYR A 172 -11.01 15.69 22.76
N MET A 173 -11.25 14.69 21.90
CA MET A 173 -12.57 14.54 21.27
C MET A 173 -13.52 13.71 22.14
N TYR A 174 -13.01 12.65 22.75
CA TYR A 174 -13.83 11.71 23.52
C TYR A 174 -13.63 11.79 25.03
N GLY A 175 -12.57 12.42 25.55
CA GLY A 175 -12.36 12.52 27.01
C GLY A 175 -11.70 11.29 27.64
N VAL A 176 -11.17 10.37 26.83
CA VAL A 176 -10.49 9.15 27.31
C VAL A 176 -9.19 9.50 28.03
N LYS A 177 -8.98 8.91 29.22
CA LYS A 177 -7.83 9.21 30.09
C LYS A 177 -6.77 8.11 30.13
N LYS A 178 -7.14 6.84 29.88
CA LYS A 178 -6.23 5.69 29.95
C LYS A 178 -5.80 5.25 28.55
N ILE A 179 -4.63 5.74 28.12
CA ILE A 179 -4.06 5.42 26.82
C ILE A 179 -2.60 4.98 27.02
N VAL A 180 -2.22 3.84 26.44
CA VAL A 180 -0.86 3.32 26.52
C VAL A 180 -0.30 2.94 25.15
N GLY A 181 1.01 3.04 24.98
CA GLY A 181 1.74 2.52 23.84
C GLY A 181 2.41 1.19 24.18
N ILE A 182 2.28 0.19 23.31
CA ILE A 182 2.98 -1.09 23.42
C ILE A 182 4.34 -0.97 22.73
N GLN A 183 5.42 -1.18 23.47
CA GLN A 183 6.77 -0.97 22.92
C GLN A 183 7.27 -2.15 22.09
N GLY A 184 7.93 -1.87 20.96
CA GLY A 184 8.63 -2.88 20.18
C GLY A 184 7.70 -3.82 19.41
N GLY A 185 6.60 -3.32 18.87
CA GLY A 185 5.64 -4.09 18.08
C GLY A 185 4.91 -5.18 18.89
N TYR A 186 4.44 -6.24 18.23
CA TYR A 186 3.66 -7.29 18.90
C TYR A 186 4.38 -7.98 20.05
N ARG A 187 5.72 -8.06 19.99
CA ARG A 187 6.53 -8.62 21.08
C ARG A 187 6.36 -7.87 22.42
N GLY A 188 5.99 -6.59 22.37
CA GLY A 188 5.73 -5.78 23.55
C GLY A 188 4.53 -6.24 24.39
N PHE A 189 3.58 -6.97 23.78
CA PHE A 189 2.51 -7.61 24.54
C PHE A 189 3.07 -8.63 25.51
N TYR A 190 4.09 -9.41 25.13
CA TYR A 190 4.66 -10.47 25.97
C TYR A 190 5.57 -9.95 27.08
N SER A 191 6.26 -8.83 26.85
CA SER A 191 7.29 -8.31 27.77
C SER A 191 6.78 -7.30 28.79
N ARG A 192 5.46 -7.06 28.86
CA ARG A 192 4.82 -6.05 29.72
C ARG A 192 5.37 -4.61 29.57
N ASN A 193 5.92 -4.30 28.40
CA ASN A 193 6.49 -2.97 28.13
C ASN A 193 5.41 -2.02 27.57
N THR A 194 4.75 -1.29 28.47
CA THR A 194 3.81 -0.22 28.10
C THR A 194 4.31 1.14 28.53
N ILE A 195 4.10 2.15 27.69
CA ILE A 195 4.35 3.55 28.03
C ILE A 195 3.02 4.31 28.15
N PRO A 196 2.79 5.10 29.20
CA PRO A 196 1.63 5.99 29.25
C PRO A 196 1.69 7.04 28.14
N LEU A 197 0.58 7.23 27.43
CA LEU A 197 0.46 8.23 26.37
C LEU A 197 -0.57 9.28 26.77
N THR A 198 -0.13 10.53 26.77
CA THR A 198 -0.95 11.73 27.01
C THR A 198 -0.72 12.73 25.90
N PRO A 199 -1.66 13.67 25.65
CA PRO A 199 -1.46 14.73 24.66
C PRO A 199 -0.15 15.50 24.86
N LYS A 200 0.24 15.74 26.13
CA LYS A 200 1.52 16.35 26.47
C LYS A 200 2.72 15.50 26.01
N SER A 201 2.69 14.19 26.25
CA SER A 201 3.79 13.30 25.85
C SER A 201 3.95 13.14 24.33
N VAL A 202 2.86 13.34 23.56
CA VAL A 202 2.87 13.20 22.09
C VAL A 202 2.90 14.55 21.35
N ASN A 203 3.03 15.67 22.06
CA ASN A 203 2.81 17.00 21.49
C ASN A 203 3.61 17.24 20.20
N ASP A 204 4.91 16.91 20.23
CA ASP A 204 5.87 17.24 19.16
C ASP A 204 6.35 16.04 18.35
N ILE A 205 5.82 14.83 18.59
CA ILE A 205 6.37 13.61 17.97
C ILE A 205 6.15 13.58 16.46
N HIS A 206 5.10 14.26 15.95
CA HIS A 206 4.80 14.39 14.52
C HIS A 206 5.91 15.12 13.73
N LYS A 207 6.77 15.90 14.40
CA LYS A 207 7.92 16.60 13.80
C LYS A 207 9.12 15.68 13.59
N ARG A 208 9.05 14.43 14.03
CA ARG A 208 10.14 13.44 14.01
C ARG A 208 9.71 12.24 13.18
N GLY A 209 10.62 11.71 12.37
CA GLY A 209 10.42 10.42 11.74
C GLY A 209 10.54 9.24 12.72
N GLY A 210 10.36 8.04 12.20
CA GLY A 210 10.34 6.81 13.00
C GLY A 210 9.09 6.68 13.88
N THR A 211 9.22 5.96 15.00
CA THR A 211 8.12 5.76 15.97
C THR A 211 8.62 5.82 17.41
N ILE A 212 7.95 6.57 18.28
CA ILE A 212 8.30 6.64 19.71
C ILE A 212 8.08 5.33 20.47
N LEU A 213 7.29 4.40 19.93
CA LEU A 213 7.02 3.11 20.55
C LEU A 213 8.12 2.09 20.26
N GLY A 214 9.03 2.39 19.33
CA GLY A 214 9.84 1.36 18.67
C GLY A 214 8.97 0.39 17.87
N THR A 215 9.59 -0.49 17.09
CA THR A 215 8.84 -1.43 16.27
C THR A 215 9.59 -2.75 16.11
N SER A 216 8.90 -3.81 15.75
CA SER A 216 9.50 -5.10 15.45
C SER A 216 8.77 -5.82 14.33
N ARG A 217 9.43 -6.84 13.76
CA ARG A 217 8.89 -7.77 12.78
C ARG A 217 8.47 -9.07 13.46
N GLY A 218 7.39 -9.68 13.00
CA GLY A 218 6.88 -10.97 13.48
C GLY A 218 6.22 -10.93 14.86
N GLY A 219 6.07 -12.11 15.47
CA GLY A 219 5.63 -12.26 16.86
C GLY A 219 4.15 -11.97 17.11
N HIS A 220 3.24 -12.31 16.19
CA HIS A 220 1.78 -12.15 16.35
C HIS A 220 1.09 -13.42 16.90
N ASP A 221 1.56 -13.94 18.03
CA ASP A 221 0.91 -15.05 18.75
C ASP A 221 -0.41 -14.53 19.34
N ALA A 222 -1.52 -14.76 18.62
CA ALA A 222 -2.82 -14.17 18.91
C ALA A 222 -3.33 -14.54 20.31
N ILE A 223 -3.16 -15.79 20.73
CA ILE A 223 -3.60 -16.25 22.06
C ILE A 223 -2.90 -15.43 23.14
N LYS A 224 -1.56 -15.36 23.10
CA LYS A 224 -0.80 -14.61 24.11
C LYS A 224 -1.07 -13.10 24.08
N ILE A 225 -1.30 -12.54 22.90
CA ILE A 225 -1.66 -11.13 22.76
C ILE A 225 -3.02 -10.88 23.41
N VAL A 226 -4.02 -11.70 23.10
CA VAL A 226 -5.38 -11.56 23.64
C VAL A 226 -5.42 -11.82 25.15
N ASP A 227 -4.64 -12.78 25.65
CA ASP A 227 -4.45 -12.98 27.10
C ASP A 227 -3.95 -11.69 27.77
N ASN A 228 -2.94 -11.02 27.18
CA ASN A 228 -2.41 -9.78 27.73
C ASN A 228 -3.35 -8.58 27.57
N ILE A 229 -4.18 -8.55 26.53
CA ILE A 229 -5.25 -7.55 26.37
C ILE A 229 -6.25 -7.71 27.52
N GLN A 230 -6.71 -8.94 27.76
CA GLN A 230 -7.68 -9.28 28.79
C GLN A 230 -7.13 -9.04 30.20
N ASP A 231 -5.91 -9.53 30.51
CA ASP A 231 -5.25 -9.37 31.82
C ASP A 231 -5.08 -7.90 32.22
N ARG A 232 -4.94 -7.01 31.23
CA ARG A 232 -4.76 -5.57 31.45
C ARG A 232 -6.07 -4.78 31.41
N GLY A 233 -7.19 -5.43 31.06
CA GLY A 233 -8.46 -4.75 30.83
C GLY A 233 -8.44 -3.75 29.67
N ILE A 234 -7.62 -4.02 28.64
CA ILE A 234 -7.59 -3.18 27.43
C ILE A 234 -8.83 -3.52 26.60
N ASN A 235 -9.60 -2.50 26.23
CA ASN A 235 -10.82 -2.65 25.44
C ASN A 235 -10.77 -1.93 24.07
N GLN A 236 -9.69 -1.21 23.77
CA GLN A 236 -9.44 -0.69 22.42
C GLN A 236 -7.98 -0.93 22.01
N VAL A 237 -7.78 -1.49 20.82
CA VAL A 237 -6.46 -1.86 20.29
C VAL A 237 -6.28 -1.24 18.91
N TYR A 238 -5.33 -0.31 18.81
CA TYR A 238 -4.98 0.38 17.57
C TYR A 238 -3.67 -0.19 17.02
N ILE A 239 -3.75 -0.88 15.88
CA ILE A 239 -2.64 -1.63 15.29
C ILE A 239 -2.16 -0.95 14.02
N ILE A 240 -0.97 -0.33 14.08
CA ILE A 240 -0.38 0.40 12.97
C ILE A 240 0.71 -0.47 12.33
N GLY A 241 0.53 -0.89 11.07
CA GLY A 241 1.50 -1.76 10.42
C GLY A 241 1.15 -2.19 9.00
N GLY A 242 2.09 -2.85 8.33
CA GLY A 242 1.91 -3.31 6.94
C GLY A 242 1.11 -4.62 6.84
N ASP A 243 1.13 -5.25 5.67
CA ASP A 243 0.37 -6.48 5.36
C ASP A 243 0.47 -7.58 6.45
N GLY A 244 1.69 -7.97 6.82
CA GLY A 244 1.90 -8.97 7.88
C GLY A 244 1.35 -8.55 9.25
N THR A 245 1.30 -7.25 9.52
CA THR A 245 0.66 -6.73 10.74
C THR A 245 -0.86 -6.77 10.62
N GLN A 246 -1.45 -6.40 9.49
CA GLN A 246 -2.90 -6.46 9.31
C GLN A 246 -3.42 -7.91 9.32
N LYS A 247 -2.63 -8.86 8.83
CA LYS A 247 -2.89 -10.30 9.01
C LYS A 247 -2.91 -10.69 10.49
N GLY A 248 -1.91 -10.23 11.26
CA GLY A 248 -1.89 -10.40 12.71
C GLY A 248 -3.11 -9.79 13.40
N ALA A 249 -3.53 -8.59 12.97
CA ALA A 249 -4.72 -7.92 13.48
C ALA A 249 -6.01 -8.72 13.22
N SER A 250 -6.14 -9.34 12.04
CA SER A 250 -7.26 -10.24 11.71
C SER A 250 -7.34 -11.41 12.69
N VAL A 251 -6.22 -12.11 12.92
CA VAL A 251 -6.19 -13.28 13.81
C VAL A 251 -6.42 -12.87 15.28
N ILE A 252 -5.91 -11.71 15.70
CA ILE A 252 -6.20 -11.16 17.04
C ILE A 252 -7.70 -10.86 17.19
N PHE A 253 -8.31 -10.26 16.18
CA PHE A 253 -9.75 -9.99 16.17
C PHE A 253 -10.58 -11.27 16.20
N GLU A 254 -10.23 -12.28 15.39
CA GLU A 254 -10.90 -13.59 15.39
C GLU A 254 -10.85 -14.25 16.77
N GLU A 255 -9.71 -14.18 17.46
CA GLU A 255 -9.56 -14.72 18.81
C GLU A 255 -10.36 -13.94 19.85
N ILE A 256 -10.44 -12.60 19.73
CA ILE A 256 -11.31 -11.74 20.56
C ILE A 256 -12.78 -12.12 20.37
N GLN A 257 -13.21 -12.29 19.12
CA GLN A 257 -14.58 -12.67 18.79
C GLN A 257 -14.91 -14.07 19.32
N ARG A 258 -14.00 -15.03 19.15
CA ARG A 258 -14.14 -16.41 19.68
C ARG A 258 -14.33 -16.44 21.20
N ARG A 259 -13.69 -15.51 21.92
CA ARG A 259 -13.80 -15.36 23.38
C ARG A 259 -14.98 -14.49 23.83
N GLY A 260 -15.70 -13.84 22.90
CA GLY A 260 -16.79 -12.92 23.22
C GLY A 260 -16.35 -11.69 24.01
N LEU A 261 -15.13 -11.17 23.76
CA LEU A 261 -14.60 -10.03 24.48
C LEU A 261 -15.08 -8.70 23.87
N GLU A 262 -15.39 -7.73 24.71
CA GLU A 262 -15.77 -6.36 24.33
C GLU A 262 -14.53 -5.51 24.00
N VAL A 263 -13.77 -5.93 22.97
CA VAL A 263 -12.52 -5.29 22.55
C VAL A 263 -12.62 -4.82 21.10
N ALA A 264 -12.46 -3.52 20.88
CA ALA A 264 -12.41 -2.95 19.54
C ALA A 264 -10.99 -3.07 18.96
N VAL A 265 -10.87 -3.69 17.79
CA VAL A 265 -9.60 -3.82 17.05
C VAL A 265 -9.67 -2.97 15.79
N ALA A 266 -8.85 -1.92 15.73
CA ALA A 266 -8.73 -1.02 14.59
C ALA A 266 -7.32 -1.10 13.98
N GLY A 267 -7.24 -1.48 12.70
CA GLY A 267 -6.01 -1.48 11.92
C GLY A 267 -5.79 -0.17 11.18
N ILE A 268 -4.56 0.35 11.23
CA ILE A 268 -4.14 1.48 10.41
C ILE A 268 -3.05 0.96 9.46
N PRO A 269 -3.34 0.86 8.15
CA PRO A 269 -2.51 0.10 7.25
C PRO A 269 -1.32 0.97 6.79
N LYS A 270 -0.12 0.48 7.06
CA LYS A 270 1.16 1.18 6.84
C LYS A 270 2.00 0.48 5.80
N THR A 271 2.00 1.02 4.58
CA THR A 271 2.97 0.69 3.53
C THR A 271 3.47 1.98 2.90
N ILE A 272 4.75 2.01 2.56
CA ILE A 272 5.29 3.12 1.77
C ILE A 272 5.16 2.84 0.28
N ASP A 273 5.00 1.57 -0.11
CA ASP A 273 4.98 1.11 -1.50
C ASP A 273 3.63 1.36 -2.20
N ASN A 274 2.64 1.93 -1.50
CA ASN A 274 1.28 2.16 -1.97
C ASN A 274 0.59 0.93 -2.58
N ASP A 275 0.81 -0.23 -1.98
CA ASP A 275 0.43 -1.54 -2.52
C ASP A 275 -0.77 -2.18 -1.80
N ILE A 276 -1.48 -1.42 -0.94
CA ILE A 276 -2.67 -1.93 -0.25
C ILE A 276 -3.85 -1.93 -1.22
N ALA A 277 -4.50 -3.09 -1.36
CA ALA A 277 -5.72 -3.20 -2.14
C ALA A 277 -6.83 -2.29 -1.59
N VAL A 278 -7.77 -1.94 -2.47
CA VAL A 278 -8.97 -1.14 -2.16
C VAL A 278 -8.69 0.35 -1.93
N ILE A 279 -7.61 0.72 -1.24
CA ILE A 279 -7.34 2.11 -0.90
C ILE A 279 -6.65 2.86 -2.05
N ASP A 280 -6.98 4.14 -2.19
CA ASP A 280 -6.42 5.03 -3.22
C ASP A 280 -4.93 5.32 -2.95
N LYS A 281 -4.59 5.50 -1.68
CA LYS A 281 -3.24 5.88 -1.24
C LYS A 281 -2.94 5.40 0.18
N SER A 282 -1.71 4.98 0.46
CA SER A 282 -1.19 4.74 1.81
C SER A 282 -0.41 5.94 2.35
N PHE A 283 -0.47 6.16 3.67
CA PHE A 283 0.27 7.28 4.27
C PHE A 283 1.77 7.07 4.21
N GLY A 284 2.51 8.16 4.03
CA GLY A 284 3.96 8.16 3.85
C GLY A 284 4.41 7.99 2.40
N PHE A 285 3.48 7.67 1.48
CA PHE A 285 3.80 7.51 0.05
C PHE A 285 4.21 8.83 -0.60
N ASP A 286 3.48 9.92 -0.38
CA ASP A 286 3.81 11.23 -0.98
C ASP A 286 5.18 11.71 -0.48
N THR A 287 5.41 11.58 0.83
CA THR A 287 6.71 11.89 1.46
C THR A 287 7.83 11.04 0.86
N ALA A 288 7.56 9.77 0.57
CA ALA A 288 8.55 8.88 -0.04
C ALA A 288 8.91 9.29 -1.46
N VAL A 289 7.91 9.67 -2.26
CA VAL A 289 8.11 10.17 -3.63
C VAL A 289 8.92 11.47 -3.60
N GLU A 290 8.62 12.37 -2.66
CA GLU A 290 9.35 13.64 -2.49
C GLU A 290 10.83 13.42 -2.15
N GLU A 291 11.15 12.54 -1.19
CA GLU A 291 12.56 12.24 -0.87
C GLU A 291 13.26 11.43 -1.96
N ALA A 292 12.55 10.52 -2.63
CA ALA A 292 13.08 9.81 -3.80
C ALA A 292 13.48 10.80 -4.90
N GLN A 293 12.67 11.83 -5.15
CA GLN A 293 13.00 12.91 -6.09
C GLN A 293 14.29 13.62 -5.70
N ARG A 294 14.53 13.92 -4.41
CA ARG A 294 15.79 14.55 -3.99
C ARG A 294 17.02 13.69 -4.32
N ALA A 295 16.92 12.38 -4.14
CA ALA A 295 17.99 11.45 -4.52
C ALA A 295 18.20 11.37 -6.04
N ILE A 296 17.11 11.41 -6.81
CA ILE A 296 17.16 11.47 -8.29
C ILE A 296 17.84 12.75 -8.76
N ASN A 297 17.46 13.91 -8.20
CA ASN A 297 18.06 15.20 -8.57
C ASN A 297 19.57 15.22 -8.28
N ALA A 298 19.99 14.65 -7.15
CA ALA A 298 21.42 14.51 -6.84
C ALA A 298 22.13 13.60 -7.85
N ALA A 299 21.52 12.46 -8.22
CA ALA A 299 22.07 11.58 -9.24
C ALA A 299 22.16 12.26 -10.61
N HIS A 300 21.17 13.07 -10.98
CA HIS A 300 21.15 13.82 -12.23
C HIS A 300 22.32 14.81 -12.31
N VAL A 301 22.47 15.68 -11.28
CA VAL A 301 23.58 16.65 -11.20
C VAL A 301 24.94 15.95 -11.25
N GLU A 302 25.12 14.86 -10.51
CA GLU A 302 26.37 14.09 -10.53
C GLU A 302 26.66 13.47 -11.91
N SER A 303 25.62 13.02 -12.62
CA SER A 303 25.77 12.37 -13.92
C SER A 303 26.05 13.37 -15.03
N GLU A 304 25.40 14.53 -15.00
CA GLU A 304 25.61 15.61 -15.97
C GLU A 304 27.01 16.27 -15.82
N SER A 305 27.56 16.26 -14.61
CA SER A 305 28.84 16.92 -14.29
C SER A 305 30.08 16.17 -14.80
N VAL A 306 29.94 14.98 -15.38
CA VAL A 306 31.06 14.14 -15.83
C VAL A 306 30.78 13.49 -17.18
N GLU A 307 31.81 13.33 -18.00
CA GLU A 307 31.69 12.64 -19.29
C GLU A 307 31.25 11.18 -19.08
N ASN A 308 30.26 10.75 -19.87
CA ASN A 308 29.63 9.43 -19.79
C ASN A 308 29.17 9.08 -18.35
N GLY A 309 28.56 10.07 -17.67
CA GLY A 309 28.06 9.92 -16.31
C GLY A 309 26.79 9.07 -16.24
N ILE A 310 26.74 8.14 -15.29
CA ILE A 310 25.55 7.33 -15.03
C ILE A 310 25.17 7.40 -13.55
N GLY A 311 23.95 7.86 -13.28
CA GLY A 311 23.38 7.92 -11.95
C GLY A 311 22.40 6.79 -11.75
N VAL A 312 22.74 5.80 -10.92
CA VAL A 312 21.83 4.71 -10.56
C VAL A 312 21.23 4.99 -9.19
N VAL A 313 19.90 5.11 -9.11
CA VAL A 313 19.17 5.35 -7.87
C VAL A 313 18.29 4.14 -7.56
N LYS A 314 18.61 3.43 -6.46
CA LYS A 314 17.74 2.35 -5.98
C LYS A 314 16.63 2.91 -5.12
N LEU A 315 15.38 2.64 -5.47
CA LEU A 315 14.21 3.03 -4.69
C LEU A 315 13.51 1.83 -4.08
N MET A 316 12.65 2.12 -3.10
CA MET A 316 11.75 1.14 -2.52
C MET A 316 10.73 0.65 -3.55
N GLY A 317 10.20 -0.55 -3.34
CA GLY A 317 9.29 -1.21 -4.26
C GLY A 317 9.58 -2.70 -4.35
N ARG A 318 9.28 -3.42 -3.26
CA ARG A 318 9.61 -4.85 -3.13
C ARG A 318 8.82 -5.72 -4.09
N PHE A 319 7.53 -5.42 -4.21
CA PHE A 319 6.58 -6.17 -5.04
C PHE A 319 5.84 -5.29 -6.03
N SER A 320 5.92 -3.96 -5.85
CA SER A 320 5.30 -2.97 -6.71
C SER A 320 6.20 -1.76 -6.94
N GLY A 321 6.13 -1.19 -8.14
CA GLY A 321 6.98 -0.09 -8.59
C GLY A 321 6.44 1.31 -8.38
N PHE A 322 5.43 1.53 -7.52
CA PHE A 322 4.73 2.82 -7.45
C PHE A 322 5.64 3.99 -7.08
N ILE A 323 6.51 3.85 -6.09
CA ILE A 323 7.45 4.93 -5.72
C ILE A 323 8.36 5.27 -6.91
N ALA A 324 8.95 4.25 -7.54
CA ALA A 324 9.83 4.44 -8.70
C ALA A 324 9.10 5.11 -9.87
N MET A 325 7.87 4.68 -10.18
CA MET A 325 7.05 5.27 -11.24
C MET A 325 6.70 6.73 -10.94
N TYR A 326 6.20 7.03 -9.74
CA TYR A 326 5.78 8.39 -9.37
C TYR A 326 6.97 9.34 -9.22
N ALA A 327 8.08 8.88 -8.62
CA ALA A 327 9.30 9.70 -8.49
C ALA A 327 9.91 10.02 -9.86
N THR A 328 9.89 9.05 -10.80
CA THR A 328 10.31 9.26 -12.19
C THR A 328 9.45 10.33 -12.88
N LEU A 329 8.13 10.20 -12.80
CA LEU A 329 7.20 11.18 -13.38
C LEU A 329 7.33 12.57 -12.74
N ALA A 330 7.60 12.63 -11.44
CA ALA A 330 7.75 13.88 -10.70
C ALA A 330 9.09 14.59 -10.99
N SER A 331 10.21 13.86 -11.08
CA SER A 331 11.53 14.44 -11.37
C SER A 331 11.64 14.89 -12.82
N ARG A 332 11.21 14.06 -13.78
CA ARG A 332 11.45 14.25 -15.24
C ARG A 332 12.91 14.19 -15.69
N ASP A 333 13.86 13.94 -14.78
CA ASP A 333 15.30 13.82 -15.09
C ASP A 333 15.74 12.36 -15.29
N VAL A 334 14.80 11.41 -15.21
CA VAL A 334 15.07 9.98 -15.29
C VAL A 334 14.96 9.50 -16.74
N ASP A 335 15.99 8.81 -17.22
CA ASP A 335 16.04 8.24 -18.58
C ASP A 335 15.53 6.80 -18.64
N CYS A 336 15.60 6.08 -17.53
CA CYS A 336 15.17 4.69 -17.43
C CYS A 336 14.64 4.38 -16.04
N CYS A 337 13.41 3.86 -15.97
CA CYS A 337 12.78 3.38 -14.75
C CYS A 337 12.49 1.88 -14.86
N LEU A 338 13.05 1.11 -13.94
CA LEU A 338 12.95 -0.34 -13.85
C LEU A 338 12.14 -0.72 -12.60
N ILE A 339 11.04 -1.45 -12.80
CA ILE A 339 10.10 -1.85 -11.75
C ILE A 339 9.86 -3.37 -11.73
N PRO A 340 9.41 -3.96 -10.60
CA PRO A 340 9.15 -5.40 -10.52
C PRO A 340 8.13 -5.91 -11.55
N GLU A 341 7.18 -5.07 -11.96
CA GLU A 341 6.11 -5.43 -12.88
C GLU A 341 6.52 -5.43 -14.36
N SER A 342 7.65 -4.81 -14.71
CA SER A 342 8.14 -4.70 -16.09
C SER A 342 9.45 -5.48 -16.23
N PRO A 343 9.39 -6.74 -16.72
CA PRO A 343 10.59 -7.49 -17.06
C PRO A 343 11.52 -6.74 -18.01
N PHE A 344 12.81 -7.03 -17.93
CA PHE A 344 13.83 -6.49 -18.82
C PHE A 344 14.97 -7.49 -18.96
N TYR A 345 15.80 -7.31 -19.98
CA TYR A 345 17.02 -8.08 -20.19
C TYR A 345 18.19 -7.14 -20.47
N LEU A 346 19.41 -7.60 -20.16
CA LEU A 346 20.60 -6.75 -20.18
C LEU A 346 21.21 -6.63 -21.59
N GLU A 347 21.39 -7.77 -22.27
CA GLU A 347 22.16 -7.88 -23.52
C GLU A 347 21.29 -8.30 -24.71
N GLY A 348 21.69 -7.90 -25.92
CA GLY A 348 20.96 -8.21 -27.15
C GLY A 348 20.18 -7.01 -27.68
N ARG A 349 19.62 -7.16 -28.87
CA ARG A 349 18.93 -6.08 -29.58
C ARG A 349 17.70 -5.62 -28.79
N GLY A 350 17.66 -4.36 -28.38
CA GLY A 350 16.60 -3.78 -27.54
C GLY A 350 16.83 -3.96 -26.04
N GLY A 351 17.99 -4.50 -25.64
CA GLY A 351 18.36 -4.70 -24.25
C GLY A 351 18.79 -3.41 -23.55
N LEU A 352 18.84 -3.46 -22.22
CA LEU A 352 19.17 -2.32 -21.38
C LEU A 352 20.55 -1.72 -21.73
N PHE A 353 21.58 -2.53 -22.01
CA PHE A 353 22.91 -2.00 -22.31
C PHE A 353 22.99 -1.25 -23.63
N GLU A 354 22.28 -1.70 -24.67
CA GLU A 354 22.20 -0.98 -25.94
C GLU A 354 21.52 0.39 -25.75
N TYR A 355 20.45 0.43 -24.94
CA TYR A 355 19.78 1.69 -24.61
C TYR A 355 20.68 2.65 -23.83
N ILE A 356 21.43 2.15 -22.82
CA ILE A 356 22.41 2.97 -22.09
C ILE A 356 23.46 3.53 -23.05
N GLU A 357 24.04 2.70 -23.92
CA GLU A 357 25.05 3.12 -24.88
C GLU A 357 24.53 4.23 -25.81
N LYS A 358 23.29 4.08 -26.30
CA LYS A 358 22.63 5.10 -27.12
C LYS A 358 22.45 6.41 -26.34
N ARG A 359 21.91 6.36 -25.12
CA ARG A 359 21.69 7.57 -24.30
C ARG A 359 23.00 8.30 -23.99
N LEU A 360 24.07 7.58 -23.67
CA LEU A 360 25.38 8.19 -23.45
C LEU A 360 25.93 8.87 -24.70
N LYS A 361 25.78 8.28 -25.89
CA LYS A 361 26.20 8.92 -27.15
C LYS A 361 25.37 10.15 -27.51
N ASP A 362 24.06 10.09 -27.25
CA ASP A 362 23.12 11.16 -27.60
C ASP A 362 23.22 12.34 -26.62
N ASN A 363 23.38 12.07 -25.31
CA ASN A 363 23.21 13.05 -24.23
C ASN A 363 24.44 13.22 -23.31
N GLY A 364 25.45 12.36 -23.40
CA GLY A 364 26.64 12.39 -22.54
C GLY A 364 26.44 11.90 -21.10
N HIS A 365 25.20 11.71 -20.65
CA HIS A 365 24.86 11.24 -19.31
C HIS A 365 23.54 10.45 -19.30
N MET A 366 23.28 9.74 -18.19
CA MET A 366 22.03 8.99 -17.98
C MET A 366 21.67 8.83 -16.50
N VAL A 367 20.39 8.92 -16.17
CA VAL A 367 19.85 8.57 -14.85
C VAL A 367 18.94 7.34 -14.94
N ILE A 368 19.23 6.35 -14.10
CA ILE A 368 18.49 5.08 -14.00
C ILE A 368 17.88 4.98 -12.61
N VAL A 369 16.56 4.87 -12.54
CA VAL A 369 15.83 4.52 -11.32
C VAL A 369 15.50 3.03 -11.35
N VAL A 370 15.81 2.32 -10.26
CA VAL A 370 15.53 0.90 -10.13
C VAL A 370 14.84 0.62 -8.79
N ALA A 371 13.63 0.07 -8.82
CA ALA A 371 12.97 -0.42 -7.62
C ALA A 371 13.66 -1.69 -7.11
N GLU A 372 13.75 -1.86 -5.78
CA GLU A 372 14.48 -2.98 -5.16
C GLU A 372 14.01 -4.37 -5.62
N GLY A 373 12.72 -4.52 -5.98
CA GLY A 373 12.17 -5.78 -6.49
C GLY A 373 12.37 -6.01 -7.99
N ALA A 374 12.90 -5.05 -8.75
CA ALA A 374 13.13 -5.21 -10.18
C ALA A 374 14.26 -6.22 -10.45
N GLY A 375 14.13 -7.03 -11.51
CA GLY A 375 15.20 -7.89 -12.00
C GLY A 375 15.69 -8.99 -11.05
N GLN A 376 14.97 -9.31 -9.97
CA GLN A 376 15.42 -10.30 -8.97
C GLN A 376 15.71 -11.69 -9.56
N GLU A 377 14.97 -12.09 -10.60
CA GLU A 377 15.20 -13.34 -11.34
C GLU A 377 16.57 -13.35 -12.04
N LEU A 378 16.94 -12.25 -12.69
CA LEU A 378 18.25 -12.08 -13.34
C LEU A 378 19.41 -12.16 -12.34
N ILE A 379 19.19 -11.65 -11.12
CA ILE A 379 20.22 -11.71 -10.08
C ILE A 379 20.37 -13.14 -9.58
N ALA A 380 19.26 -13.82 -9.30
CA ALA A 380 19.24 -15.20 -8.80
C ALA A 380 19.99 -16.16 -9.74
N ASP A 381 19.74 -16.06 -11.05
CA ASP A 381 20.44 -16.84 -12.07
C ASP A 381 21.95 -16.57 -12.09
N SER A 382 22.35 -15.33 -11.80
CA SER A 382 23.75 -14.92 -11.82
C SER A 382 24.54 -15.28 -10.55
N VAL A 383 23.88 -15.42 -9.39
CA VAL A 383 24.57 -15.54 -8.09
C VAL A 383 24.48 -16.96 -7.47
N ARG A 384 23.62 -17.87 -7.96
CA ARG A 384 23.40 -19.21 -7.37
C ARG A 384 23.21 -19.19 -5.83
N SER A 385 22.60 -18.15 -5.28
CA SER A 385 22.44 -17.98 -3.83
C SER A 385 21.20 -18.70 -3.30
N MET A 386 21.33 -19.36 -2.15
CA MET A 386 20.19 -19.83 -1.35
C MET A 386 19.50 -18.62 -0.69
N GLY A 387 18.18 -18.50 -0.87
CA GLY A 387 17.40 -17.40 -0.31
C GLY A 387 17.36 -17.42 1.22
N HIS A 388 17.61 -16.27 1.85
CA HIS A 388 17.42 -16.07 3.28
C HIS A 388 16.05 -15.39 3.53
N GLU A 389 15.40 -15.67 4.66
CA GLU A 389 14.13 -15.04 5.06
C GLU A 389 14.31 -14.12 6.27
N ASP A 390 13.50 -13.07 6.38
CA ASP A 390 13.43 -12.25 7.60
C ASP A 390 12.61 -12.93 8.71
N ALA A 391 12.62 -12.36 9.93
CA ALA A 391 11.88 -12.90 11.07
C ALA A 391 10.33 -12.93 10.90
N SER A 392 9.81 -12.39 9.79
CA SER A 392 8.40 -12.46 9.40
C SER A 392 8.17 -13.41 8.22
N GLY A 393 9.17 -14.19 7.80
CA GLY A 393 9.10 -15.15 6.70
C GLY A 393 9.20 -14.52 5.30
N ASN A 394 9.66 -13.26 5.18
CA ASN A 394 9.80 -12.63 3.86
C ASN A 394 11.19 -12.89 3.26
N LYS A 395 11.27 -13.43 2.03
CA LYS A 395 12.52 -13.64 1.28
C LYS A 395 13.35 -12.37 1.10
N LEU A 396 14.54 -12.28 1.68
CA LEU A 396 15.45 -11.17 1.51
C LEU A 396 15.83 -11.01 0.03
N LEU A 397 15.64 -9.79 -0.49
CA LEU A 397 16.00 -9.45 -1.86
C LEU A 397 17.50 -9.20 -1.96
N LEU A 398 18.07 -9.52 -3.12
CA LEU A 398 19.44 -9.16 -3.45
C LEU A 398 19.50 -7.68 -3.88
N ASP A 399 20.63 -7.00 -3.64
CA ASP A 399 20.78 -5.59 -4.01
C ASP A 399 20.91 -5.44 -5.54
N VAL A 400 19.77 -5.21 -6.19
CA VAL A 400 19.68 -4.96 -7.64
C VAL A 400 20.47 -3.72 -8.06
N GLY A 401 20.54 -2.68 -7.22
CA GLY A 401 21.22 -1.44 -7.56
C GLY A 401 22.72 -1.66 -7.68
N LEU A 402 23.31 -2.33 -6.69
CA LEU A 402 24.73 -2.71 -6.72
C LEU A 402 25.04 -3.70 -7.84
N TRP A 403 24.21 -4.75 -8.00
CA TRP A 403 24.37 -5.74 -9.06
C TRP A 403 24.33 -5.11 -10.46
N LEU A 404 23.33 -4.27 -10.73
CA LEU A 404 23.16 -3.61 -12.01
C LEU A 404 24.35 -2.68 -12.30
N SER A 405 24.79 -1.93 -11.29
CA SER A 405 25.96 -1.05 -11.38
C SER A 405 27.24 -1.80 -11.78
N GLN A 406 27.47 -2.99 -11.20
CA GLN A 406 28.61 -3.85 -11.56
C GLN A 406 28.49 -4.40 -12.99
N LYS A 407 27.29 -4.84 -13.38
CA LYS A 407 27.03 -5.37 -14.72
C LYS A 407 27.25 -4.31 -15.81
N ILE A 408 26.77 -3.08 -15.59
CA ILE A 408 27.01 -1.94 -16.48
C ILE A 408 28.52 -1.66 -16.59
N LYS A 409 29.24 -1.51 -15.47
CA LYS A 409 30.70 -1.28 -15.48
C LYS A 409 31.47 -2.33 -16.26
N ASN A 410 31.12 -3.60 -16.06
CA ASN A 410 31.77 -4.71 -16.75
C ASN A 410 31.50 -4.67 -18.26
N TYR A 411 30.27 -4.42 -18.69
CA TYR A 411 29.93 -4.34 -20.11
C TYR A 411 30.71 -3.24 -20.84
N PHE A 412 30.72 -2.02 -20.31
CA PHE A 412 31.36 -0.87 -20.98
C PHE A 412 32.89 -0.94 -20.94
N THR A 413 33.48 -1.43 -19.84
CA THR A 413 34.94 -1.59 -19.73
C THR A 413 35.47 -2.73 -20.61
N SER A 414 34.80 -3.90 -20.60
CA SER A 414 35.33 -5.10 -21.26
C SER A 414 34.99 -5.21 -22.74
N ARG A 415 33.80 -4.74 -23.17
CA ARG A 415 33.30 -4.96 -24.55
C ARG A 415 33.34 -3.71 -25.40
N GLN A 416 32.95 -2.56 -24.85
CA GLN A 416 32.83 -1.31 -25.62
C GLN A 416 34.07 -0.40 -25.55
N ARG A 417 34.99 -0.65 -24.60
CA ARG A 417 36.15 0.21 -24.32
C ARG A 417 35.76 1.69 -24.14
N MET A 418 34.58 1.92 -23.58
CA MET A 418 34.06 3.25 -23.26
C MET A 418 34.23 3.49 -21.77
N THR A 419 34.92 4.56 -21.41
CA THR A 419 35.04 4.99 -20.01
C THR A 419 33.71 5.57 -19.56
N ILE A 420 33.15 5.02 -18.48
CA ILE A 420 31.92 5.51 -17.85
C ILE A 420 32.17 5.94 -16.41
N ASN A 421 31.44 6.94 -15.94
CA ASN A 421 31.48 7.42 -14.57
C ASN A 421 30.17 7.11 -13.84
N LEU A 422 30.09 5.95 -13.20
CA LEU A 422 28.85 5.49 -12.55
C LEU A 422 28.83 5.80 -11.05
N LYS A 423 27.79 6.51 -10.61
CA LYS A 423 27.44 6.75 -9.21
C LYS A 423 26.19 5.96 -8.82
N TYR A 424 26.25 5.30 -7.67
CA TYR A 424 25.13 4.54 -7.12
C TYR A 424 24.63 5.22 -5.85
N ILE A 425 23.33 5.48 -5.77
CA ILE A 425 22.67 6.11 -4.62
C ILE A 425 21.59 5.17 -4.08
N ASP A 426 21.69 4.86 -2.79
CA ASP A 426 20.66 4.14 -2.04
C ASP A 426 20.09 5.03 -0.91
N PRO A 427 19.02 5.79 -1.18
CA PRO A 427 18.36 6.64 -0.19
C PRO A 427 17.37 5.88 0.72
N THR A 428 17.33 4.54 0.72
CA THR A 428 16.26 3.74 1.36
C THR A 428 15.97 4.17 2.80
N TYR A 429 16.99 4.39 3.63
CA TYR A 429 16.78 4.79 5.02
C TYR A 429 16.44 6.27 5.18
N MET A 430 16.96 7.12 4.30
CA MET A 430 16.63 8.56 4.27
C MET A 430 15.15 8.76 3.93
N ILE A 431 14.61 7.98 2.99
CA ILE A 431 13.20 8.01 2.61
C ILE A 431 12.28 7.61 3.78
N ARG A 432 12.65 6.59 4.55
CA ARG A 432 11.75 5.99 5.56
C ARG A 432 11.80 6.62 6.94
N ALA A 433 12.91 7.26 7.28
CA ALA A 433 13.22 7.68 8.64
C ALA A 433 12.92 9.17 8.91
N ILE A 434 12.41 9.89 7.93
CA ILE A 434 12.09 11.32 8.04
C ILE A 434 10.66 11.58 8.54
N PRO A 435 10.36 12.79 9.04
CA PRO A 435 8.98 13.22 9.28
C PRO A 435 8.16 13.24 7.97
N SER A 436 6.84 13.07 8.08
CA SER A 436 5.92 13.21 6.94
C SER A 436 5.76 14.66 6.50
N ASN A 437 5.58 14.85 5.19
CA ASN A 437 5.22 16.14 4.61
C ASN A 437 3.79 16.57 4.96
N ALA A 438 3.37 17.76 4.51
CA ALA A 438 2.06 18.32 4.86
C ALA A 438 0.89 17.45 4.38
N SER A 439 0.95 16.91 3.15
CA SER A 439 -0.10 16.06 2.58
C SER A 439 -0.27 14.78 3.41
N ASP A 440 0.83 14.09 3.71
CA ASP A 440 0.80 12.88 4.53
C ASP A 440 0.40 13.17 5.98
N ASN A 441 0.76 14.33 6.54
CA ASN A 441 0.31 14.70 7.89
C ASN A 441 -1.21 14.84 7.96
N VAL A 442 -1.83 15.56 7.01
CA VAL A 442 -3.29 15.66 6.92
C VAL A 442 -3.90 14.27 6.77
N TYR A 443 -3.33 13.43 5.91
CA TYR A 443 -3.84 12.08 5.71
C TYR A 443 -3.75 11.21 6.97
N CYS A 444 -2.60 11.22 7.66
CA CYS A 444 -2.41 10.53 8.94
C CYS A 444 -3.42 10.98 9.99
N THR A 445 -3.68 12.29 10.09
CA THR A 445 -4.70 12.84 11.00
C THR A 445 -6.07 12.26 10.71
N LEU A 446 -6.51 12.29 9.45
CA LEU A 446 -7.83 11.79 9.08
C LEU A 446 -7.95 10.27 9.29
N LEU A 447 -6.92 9.48 8.99
CA LEU A 447 -6.90 8.04 9.28
C LEU A 447 -7.05 7.76 10.77
N ALA A 448 -6.24 8.42 11.59
CA ALA A 448 -6.24 8.26 13.05
C ALA A 448 -7.59 8.64 13.67
N GLN A 449 -8.14 9.81 13.31
CA GLN A 449 -9.42 10.27 13.83
C GLN A 449 -10.56 9.32 13.45
N ASN A 450 -10.60 8.86 12.20
CA ASN A 450 -11.61 7.89 11.75
C ASN A 450 -11.47 6.53 12.44
N ALA A 451 -10.25 6.10 12.78
CA ALA A 451 -10.03 4.90 13.58
C ALA A 451 -10.62 5.04 14.98
N VAL A 452 -10.37 6.17 15.64
CA VAL A 452 -10.94 6.50 16.96
C VAL A 452 -12.46 6.55 16.88
N HIS A 453 -13.03 7.22 15.88
CA HIS A 453 -14.48 7.27 15.67
C HIS A 453 -15.10 5.89 15.51
N GLY A 454 -14.45 5.02 14.73
CA GLY A 454 -14.95 3.67 14.48
C GLY A 454 -14.95 2.82 15.74
N ALA A 455 -13.83 2.82 16.48
CA ALA A 455 -13.69 2.08 17.72
C ALA A 455 -14.66 2.58 18.80
N MET A 456 -14.78 3.89 19.01
CA MET A 456 -15.76 4.46 19.95
C MET A 456 -17.20 4.11 19.57
N ALA A 457 -17.49 4.04 18.27
CA ALA A 457 -18.80 3.65 17.75
C ALA A 457 -19.05 2.14 17.70
N GLY A 458 -18.20 1.30 18.30
CA GLY A 458 -18.42 -0.15 18.41
C GLY A 458 -18.08 -0.96 17.16
N TYR A 459 -17.53 -0.32 16.12
CA TYR A 459 -16.93 -1.06 15.01
C TYR A 459 -15.62 -1.72 15.44
N THR A 460 -15.36 -2.91 14.92
CA THR A 460 -14.17 -3.71 15.25
C THR A 460 -13.81 -4.61 14.07
N GLY A 461 -12.61 -5.20 14.06
CA GLY A 461 -12.19 -6.07 12.97
C GLY A 461 -11.99 -5.33 11.64
N PHE A 462 -11.67 -4.03 11.69
CA PHE A 462 -11.61 -3.16 10.51
C PHE A 462 -10.28 -2.45 10.35
N THR A 463 -10.04 -2.02 9.12
CA THR A 463 -8.98 -1.11 8.70
C THR A 463 -9.58 0.19 8.16
N ILE A 464 -8.84 1.29 8.23
CA ILE A 464 -9.26 2.59 7.69
C ILE A 464 -8.48 2.88 6.41
N GLY A 465 -9.18 3.34 5.37
CA GLY A 465 -8.56 3.75 4.12
C GLY A 465 -9.44 4.69 3.29
N VAL A 466 -8.81 5.43 2.37
CA VAL A 466 -9.52 6.28 1.42
C VAL A 466 -9.87 5.46 0.19
N VAL A 467 -11.14 5.45 -0.19
CA VAL A 467 -11.67 4.81 -1.40
C VAL A 467 -12.39 5.89 -2.20
N ASN A 468 -11.95 6.14 -3.42
CA ASN A 468 -12.48 7.19 -4.30
C ASN A 468 -12.65 8.55 -3.57
N GLY A 469 -11.63 8.95 -2.82
CA GLY A 469 -11.59 10.24 -2.10
C GLY A 469 -12.41 10.30 -0.80
N ARG A 470 -13.00 9.20 -0.34
CA ARG A 470 -13.74 9.14 0.94
C ARG A 470 -13.14 8.12 1.90
N HIS A 471 -13.05 8.47 3.18
CA HIS A 471 -12.58 7.53 4.22
C HIS A 471 -13.65 6.47 4.48
N THR A 472 -13.21 5.23 4.60
CA THR A 472 -14.06 4.05 4.75
C THR A 472 -13.52 3.10 5.80
N TYR A 473 -14.42 2.31 6.38
CA TYR A 473 -14.08 1.12 7.14
C TYR A 473 -14.03 -0.07 6.19
N ILE A 474 -12.90 -0.76 6.17
CA ILE A 474 -12.59 -1.84 5.24
C ILE A 474 -12.28 -3.10 6.06
N PRO A 475 -12.92 -4.24 5.78
CA PRO A 475 -12.63 -5.49 6.49
C PRO A 475 -11.18 -5.96 6.29
N PHE A 476 -10.56 -6.55 7.32
CA PHE A 476 -9.17 -7.01 7.25
C PHE A 476 -8.89 -7.95 6.07
N TYR A 477 -9.84 -8.84 5.75
CA TYR A 477 -9.67 -9.79 4.66
C TYR A 477 -9.50 -9.10 3.29
N ARG A 478 -10.04 -7.89 3.10
CA ARG A 478 -9.92 -7.17 1.81
C ARG A 478 -8.58 -6.49 1.63
N VAL A 479 -8.03 -5.99 2.72
CA VAL A 479 -6.70 -5.35 2.75
C VAL A 479 -5.59 -6.39 2.58
N THR A 480 -5.83 -7.63 3.01
CA THR A 480 -4.84 -8.72 3.04
C THR A 480 -4.97 -9.72 1.89
N GLU A 481 -6.04 -9.65 1.09
CA GLU A 481 -6.35 -10.57 -0.02
C GLU A 481 -5.34 -10.47 -1.17
N LYS A 482 -5.04 -9.24 -1.60
CA LYS A 482 -4.15 -8.98 -2.74
C LYS A 482 -3.36 -7.70 -2.52
N ARG A 483 -2.30 -7.54 -3.30
CA ARG A 483 -1.52 -6.30 -3.36
C ARG A 483 -1.74 -5.59 -4.68
N ASN A 484 -1.83 -4.27 -4.64
CA ASN A 484 -1.85 -3.46 -5.84
C ASN A 484 -0.47 -3.51 -6.50
N LYS A 485 -0.48 -3.54 -7.84
CA LYS A 485 0.69 -3.51 -8.70
C LYS A 485 0.50 -2.44 -9.75
N VAL A 486 1.60 -1.89 -10.25
CA VAL A 486 1.60 -1.02 -11.43
C VAL A 486 1.06 -1.83 -12.61
N ILE A 487 0.02 -1.32 -13.26
CA ILE A 487 -0.57 -1.94 -14.44
C ILE A 487 0.21 -1.43 -15.65
N ILE A 488 1.18 -2.21 -16.13
CA ILE A 488 2.06 -1.80 -17.25
C ILE A 488 1.34 -1.63 -18.60
N THR A 489 0.06 -1.99 -18.68
CA THR A 489 -0.79 -1.78 -19.87
C THR A 489 -1.66 -0.52 -19.75
N ASP A 490 -1.60 0.20 -18.63
CA ASP A 490 -2.44 1.37 -18.40
C ASP A 490 -1.82 2.69 -18.90
N ARG A 491 -2.62 3.76 -18.81
CA ARG A 491 -2.23 5.10 -19.24
C ARG A 491 -1.14 5.72 -18.36
N MET A 492 -1.01 5.31 -17.10
CA MET A 492 0.01 5.86 -16.18
C MET A 492 1.39 5.34 -16.55
N TRP A 493 1.52 4.04 -16.83
CA TRP A 493 2.79 3.49 -17.31
C TRP A 493 3.16 4.04 -18.69
N ALA A 494 2.18 4.17 -19.60
CA ALA A 494 2.42 4.79 -20.91
C ALA A 494 2.95 6.23 -20.79
N ARG A 495 2.40 7.04 -19.87
CA ARG A 495 2.91 8.39 -19.59
C ARG A 495 4.36 8.39 -19.09
N LEU A 496 4.72 7.41 -18.25
CA LEU A 496 6.11 7.27 -17.81
C LEU A 496 7.03 6.96 -18.98
N LEU A 497 6.69 5.98 -19.82
CA LEU A 497 7.50 5.65 -21.00
C LEU A 497 7.64 6.84 -21.97
N SER A 498 6.56 7.61 -22.18
CA SER A 498 6.62 8.84 -22.97
C SER A 498 7.44 9.96 -22.33
N SER A 499 7.49 10.01 -20.99
CA SER A 499 8.29 11.02 -20.28
C SER A 499 9.78 10.70 -20.31
N THR A 500 10.16 9.43 -20.21
CA THR A 500 11.57 9.01 -20.19
C THR A 500 12.12 8.70 -21.59
N ASN A 501 11.25 8.54 -22.59
CA ASN A 501 11.56 8.00 -23.91
C ASN A 501 12.24 6.63 -23.88
N GLN A 502 12.12 5.89 -22.77
CA GLN A 502 12.67 4.54 -22.67
C GLN A 502 11.84 3.57 -23.52
N PRO A 503 12.49 2.58 -24.17
CA PRO A 503 11.76 1.51 -24.84
C PRO A 503 11.09 0.59 -23.81
N SER A 504 10.13 -0.19 -24.29
CA SER A 504 9.74 -1.40 -23.56
C SER A 504 10.85 -2.44 -23.69
N PHE A 505 11.40 -2.88 -22.57
CA PHE A 505 12.42 -3.95 -22.54
C PHE A 505 11.80 -5.36 -22.57
N LEU A 506 10.53 -5.48 -22.94
CA LEU A 506 9.86 -6.75 -23.11
C LEU A 506 10.36 -7.43 -24.39
N SER A 507 10.58 -8.74 -24.35
CA SER A 507 10.90 -9.50 -25.56
C SER A 507 9.69 -9.52 -26.52
N ALA A 508 9.95 -9.69 -27.82
CA ALA A 508 8.88 -9.81 -28.82
C ALA A 508 7.91 -10.97 -28.48
N GLU A 509 8.45 -12.08 -28.01
CA GLU A 509 7.71 -13.26 -27.55
C GLU A 509 6.76 -12.92 -26.38
N TYR A 510 7.25 -12.19 -25.39
CA TYR A 510 6.44 -11.78 -24.23
C TYR A 510 5.33 -10.78 -24.60
N ILE A 511 5.58 -9.90 -25.58
CA ILE A 511 4.57 -8.98 -26.11
C ILE A 511 3.45 -9.74 -26.83
N GLU A 512 3.78 -10.81 -27.57
CA GLU A 512 2.76 -11.65 -28.21
C GLU A 512 1.94 -12.44 -27.18
N GLU A 513 2.56 -12.98 -26.14
CA GLU A 513 1.87 -13.65 -25.04
C GLU A 513 0.85 -12.72 -24.31
N ILE A 514 1.20 -11.45 -24.08
CA ILE A 514 0.31 -10.48 -23.44
C ILE A 514 -0.82 -10.02 -24.36
N LYS A 515 -0.57 -9.89 -25.67
CA LYS A 515 -1.58 -9.49 -26.64
C LYS A 515 -2.63 -10.56 -26.89
N THR A 516 -2.34 -11.81 -26.53
CA THR A 516 -3.29 -12.92 -26.63
C THR A 516 -4.34 -12.76 -25.51
N PRO A 517 -5.62 -12.51 -25.82
CA PRO A 517 -6.64 -12.31 -24.79
C PRO A 517 -6.75 -13.57 -23.93
N ARG A 518 -6.54 -13.45 -22.63
CA ARG A 518 -6.90 -14.53 -21.69
C ARG A 518 -8.42 -14.56 -21.63
N GLU A 519 -9.03 -15.66 -22.05
CA GLU A 519 -10.46 -15.88 -21.84
C GLU A 519 -10.78 -15.67 -20.34
N PRO A 520 -11.88 -14.99 -20.01
CA PRO A 520 -12.29 -14.85 -18.61
C PRO A 520 -12.48 -16.25 -18.00
N PRO A 521 -12.08 -16.46 -16.74
CA PRO A 521 -12.34 -17.73 -16.07
C PRO A 521 -13.84 -18.02 -16.10
N LYS A 522 -14.21 -19.23 -16.53
CA LYS A 522 -15.58 -19.71 -16.60
C LYS A 522 -16.25 -19.76 -15.23
#